data_AF-A0A2U8GUE2-F1
#
_entry.id   AF-A0A2U8GUE2-F1
#
_cell.length_a   1.000
_cell.length_b   1.000
_cell.length_c   1.000
_cell.angle_alpha   90.00
_cell.angle_beta   90.00
_cell.angle_gamma   90.00
#
_symmetry.space_group_name_H-M   'P 1'
#
loop_
_entity.id
_entity.type
_entity.pdbx_description
1 polymer ?
#
loop_
_entity_poly.entity_id
_entity_poly.type
_entity_poly.pdbx_seq_one_letter_code
_entity_poly.pdbx_strand_id
1 'polypeptide(L)'
;MTAISGRHNDFASHNIIAHKGQIRVIDFSMFDHGSTAYDPCNFWLELEMLKCDWTYSAPLLSRMQAQFLQSYGAIQPHDPAFHLARVRYSLNRLLTAIGDENLTRLDTIYRRRSALLSYNWLVWFAEKYAQ
;
A
#
# COMPACT_ATOMS: atom_id res chain seq x y z
N MET A 1 14.93 6.90 11.66
CA MET A 1 15.18 5.85 12.68
C MET A 1 13.98 4.91 12.62
N THR A 2 14.17 3.64 12.26
CA THR A 2 13.04 2.69 12.13
C THR A 2 12.64 2.24 13.52
N ALA A 3 11.51 2.74 14.02
CA ALA A 3 10.96 2.29 15.29
C ALA A 3 10.24 0.94 15.09
N ILE A 4 10.43 0.03 16.04
CA ILE A 4 9.64 -1.20 16.14
C ILE A 4 8.45 -0.89 17.06
N SER A 5 7.23 -1.11 16.56
CA SER A 5 6.00 -0.93 17.33
C SER A 5 4.99 -2.03 16.98
N GLY A 6 3.89 -2.08 17.73
CA GLY A 6 2.71 -2.82 17.29
C GLY A 6 2.23 -2.30 15.93
N ARG A 7 1.86 -3.22 15.03
CA ARG A 7 1.30 -2.92 13.71
C ARG A 7 0.12 -3.85 13.41
N HIS A 8 -0.83 -3.34 12.64
CA HIS A 8 -2.07 -4.01 12.28
C HIS A 8 -1.87 -5.13 11.25
N ASN A 9 -0.88 -5.00 10.36
CA ASN A 9 -0.60 -5.91 9.22
C ASN A 9 -1.67 -5.99 8.13
N ASP A 10 -2.84 -5.43 8.37
CA ASP A 10 -3.94 -5.30 7.40
C ASP A 10 -4.57 -3.90 7.50
N PHE A 11 -3.72 -2.89 7.67
CA PHE A 11 -4.16 -1.50 7.76
C PHE A 11 -4.58 -1.01 6.37
N ALA A 12 -5.88 -1.11 6.09
CA ALA A 12 -6.51 -0.81 4.80
C ALA A 12 -7.91 -0.21 5.00
N SER A 13 -8.48 0.40 3.94
CA SER A 13 -9.73 1.16 4.03
C SER A 13 -10.92 0.36 4.56
N HIS A 14 -10.98 -0.95 4.30
CA HIS A 14 -12.05 -1.83 4.78
C HIS A 14 -11.98 -2.13 6.29
N ASN A 15 -10.83 -1.91 6.93
CA ASN A 15 -10.63 -2.03 8.38
C ASN A 15 -10.72 -0.68 9.12
N ILE A 16 -11.18 0.38 8.43
CA ILE A 16 -11.28 1.73 8.97
C ILE A 16 -12.74 2.21 8.94
N ILE A 17 -13.27 2.58 10.09
CA ILE A 17 -14.60 3.17 10.25
C ILE A 17 -14.44 4.65 10.61
N ALA A 18 -14.93 5.53 9.73
CA ALA A 18 -15.02 6.96 9.98
C ALA A 18 -16.47 7.37 10.29
N HIS A 19 -16.72 7.91 11.48
CA HIS A 19 -18.05 8.39 11.87
C HIS A 19 -17.97 9.61 12.80
N LYS A 20 -18.69 10.68 12.46
CA LYS A 20 -18.78 11.93 13.26
C LYS A 20 -17.39 12.47 13.70
N GLY A 21 -16.44 12.48 12.76
CA GLY A 21 -15.08 12.96 13.02
C GLY A 21 -14.21 12.00 13.84
N GLN A 22 -14.70 10.82 14.21
CA GLN A 22 -13.91 9.77 14.84
C GLN A 22 -13.46 8.76 13.79
N ILE A 23 -12.22 8.30 13.93
CA ILE A 23 -11.66 7.19 13.16
C ILE A 23 -11.47 6.03 14.12
N ARG A 24 -12.01 4.86 13.76
CA ARG A 24 -11.81 3.59 14.47
C ARG A 24 -11.16 2.60 13.51
N VAL A 25 -10.17 1.89 14.02
CA VAL A 25 -9.51 0.79 13.32
C VAL A 25 -10.02 -0.50 13.94
N ILE A 26 -10.39 -1.48 13.12
CA ILE A 26 -10.97 -2.76 13.53
C ILE A 26 -10.19 -3.92 12.91
N ASP A 27 -10.43 -5.14 13.40
CA ASP A 27 -9.80 -6.37 12.91
C ASP A 27 -8.27 -6.46 13.13
N PHE A 28 -7.88 -6.52 14.40
CA PHE A 28 -6.49 -6.74 14.82
C PHE A 28 -6.07 -8.23 14.79
N SER A 29 -6.76 -9.08 14.03
CA SER A 29 -6.44 -10.52 13.98
C SER A 29 -5.02 -10.80 13.45
N MET A 30 -4.50 -9.92 12.60
CA MET A 30 -3.17 -10.01 12.01
C MET A 30 -2.09 -9.23 12.79
N PHE A 31 -2.42 -8.68 13.96
CA PHE A 31 -1.51 -7.82 14.73
C PHE A 31 -0.18 -8.51 15.06
N ASP A 32 0.93 -7.80 14.85
CA ASP A 32 2.26 -8.22 15.32
C ASP A 32 3.13 -7.00 15.69
N HIS A 33 4.41 -7.24 15.98
CA HIS A 33 5.40 -6.18 16.18
C HIS A 33 6.34 -6.11 14.97
N GLY A 34 6.56 -4.92 14.45
CA GLY A 34 7.47 -4.70 13.32
C GLY A 34 7.74 -3.24 13.03
N SER A 35 8.28 -2.95 11.85
CA SER A 35 8.55 -1.57 11.43
C SER A 35 7.25 -0.75 11.37
N THR A 36 7.29 0.45 11.95
CA THR A 36 6.21 1.46 11.86
C THR A 36 5.87 1.87 10.42
N ALA A 37 6.73 1.57 9.45
CA ALA A 37 6.49 1.92 8.05
C ALA A 37 5.46 1.01 7.36
N TYR A 38 5.17 -0.19 7.90
CA TYR A 38 4.38 -1.18 7.17
C TYR A 38 2.90 -0.82 7.01
N ASP A 39 2.22 -0.40 8.09
CA ASP A 39 0.80 -0.01 8.04
C ASP A 39 0.56 1.22 7.16
N PRO A 40 1.26 2.35 7.33
CA PRO A 40 1.08 3.52 6.46
C PRO A 40 1.48 3.24 5.02
N CYS A 41 2.48 2.39 4.76
CA CYS A 41 2.82 1.99 3.41
C CYS A 41 1.71 1.15 2.75
N ASN A 42 1.08 0.24 3.50
CA ASN A 42 -0.01 -0.59 2.99
C ASN A 42 -1.20 0.27 2.53
N PHE A 43 -1.68 1.15 3.41
CA PHE A 43 -2.79 2.05 3.10
C PHE A 43 -2.45 3.01 1.95
N TRP A 44 -1.23 3.56 1.94
CA TRP A 44 -0.78 4.41 0.83
C TRP A 44 -0.77 3.66 -0.50
N LEU A 45 -0.32 2.40 -0.51
CA LEU A 45 -0.31 1.56 -1.71
C LEU A 45 -1.71 1.16 -2.15
N GLU A 46 -2.64 0.92 -1.23
CA GLU A 46 -4.05 0.71 -1.57
C GLU A 46 -4.58 1.89 -2.40
N LEU A 47 -4.36 3.12 -1.94
CA LEU A 47 -4.74 4.32 -2.69
C LEU A 47 -4.00 4.44 -4.04
N GLU A 48 -2.75 3.97 -4.12
CA GLU A 48 -2.00 3.94 -5.38
C GLU A 48 -2.66 2.98 -6.37
N MET A 49 -3.11 1.82 -5.90
CA MET A 49 -3.73 0.80 -6.75
C MET A 49 -5.12 1.23 -7.20
N LEU A 50 -5.90 1.94 -6.38
CA LEU A 50 -7.20 2.48 -6.79
C LEU A 50 -7.10 3.43 -7.99
N LYS A 51 -5.93 4.03 -8.25
CA LYS A 51 -5.71 4.85 -9.46
C LYS A 51 -5.77 4.05 -10.76
N CYS A 52 -5.63 2.72 -10.69
CA CYS A 52 -5.76 1.83 -11.85
C CYS A 52 -7.23 1.60 -12.26
N ASP A 53 -8.17 1.93 -11.38
CA ASP A 53 -9.60 1.82 -11.61
C ASP A 53 -10.17 3.17 -12.09
N TRP A 54 -10.91 3.12 -13.19
CA TRP A 54 -11.43 4.29 -13.89
C TRP A 54 -12.58 4.97 -13.13
N THR A 55 -13.18 4.29 -12.15
CA THR A 55 -14.23 4.89 -11.31
C THR A 55 -13.66 5.86 -10.27
N TYR A 56 -12.34 5.86 -10.04
CA TYR A 56 -11.69 6.73 -9.08
C TYR A 56 -10.88 7.85 -9.75
N SER A 57 -10.90 9.03 -9.14
CA SER A 57 -10.11 10.19 -9.60
C SER A 57 -8.66 10.06 -9.14
N ALA A 58 -7.74 9.78 -10.07
CA ALA A 58 -6.31 9.69 -9.76
C ALA A 58 -5.73 10.97 -9.11
N PRO A 59 -6.09 12.20 -9.55
CA PRO A 59 -5.67 13.43 -8.86
C PRO A 59 -6.19 13.54 -7.42
N LEU A 60 -7.43 13.10 -7.16
CA LEU A 60 -7.97 13.06 -5.81
C LEU A 60 -7.21 12.07 -4.93
N LEU A 61 -6.99 10.85 -5.41
CA LEU A 61 -6.24 9.82 -4.69
C LEU A 61 -4.80 10.25 -4.38
N SER A 62 -4.13 10.92 -5.31
CA SER A 62 -2.79 11.49 -5.07
C SER A 62 -2.80 12.56 -3.97
N ARG A 63 -3.83 13.41 -3.90
CA ARG A 63 -3.98 14.38 -2.80
C ARG A 63 -4.24 13.68 -1.47
N MET A 64 -5.09 12.65 -1.44
CA MET A 64 -5.39 11.87 -0.24
C MET A 64 -4.14 11.15 0.29
N GLN A 65 -3.34 10.55 -0.60
CA GLN A 65 -2.05 9.93 -0.26
C GLN A 65 -1.08 10.93 0.40
N ALA A 66 -0.94 12.11 -0.18
CA ALA A 66 -0.07 13.15 0.35
C ALA A 66 -0.56 13.63 1.73
N GLN A 67 -1.85 13.93 1.86
CA GLN A 67 -2.46 14.34 3.13
C GLN A 67 -2.35 13.26 4.20
N PHE A 68 -2.55 11.99 3.83
CA PHE A 68 -2.43 10.86 4.74
C PHE A 68 -1.03 10.78 5.34
N LEU A 69 0.02 10.74 4.52
CA LEU A 69 1.40 10.64 5.02
C LEU A 69 1.84 11.90 5.78
N GLN A 70 1.45 13.08 5.30
CA GLN A 70 1.69 14.33 6.01
C GLN A 70 1.10 14.32 7.42
N SER A 71 -0.14 13.83 7.57
CA SER A 71 -0.83 13.80 8.86
C SER A 71 -0.38 12.64 9.75
N TYR A 72 0.04 11.53 9.16
CA TYR A 72 0.55 10.37 9.90
C TYR A 72 1.88 10.69 10.59
N GLY A 73 2.70 11.57 9.99
CA GLY A 73 3.84 12.23 10.63
C GLY A 73 5.08 11.37 10.90
N ALA A 74 4.94 10.04 10.97
CA ALA A 74 6.01 9.13 11.37
C ALA A 74 6.88 8.61 10.22
N ILE A 75 6.45 8.77 8.96
CA ILE A 75 7.14 8.20 7.79
C ILE A 75 6.83 9.00 6.53
N GLN A 76 7.82 9.15 5.65
CA GLN A 76 7.73 9.81 4.35
C GLN A 76 7.98 8.83 3.20
N PRO A 77 7.48 9.08 1.98
CA PRO A 77 7.68 8.19 0.83
C PRO A 77 9.14 7.92 0.46
N HIS A 78 10.05 8.85 0.78
CA HIS A 78 11.48 8.75 0.47
C HIS A 78 12.29 8.05 1.57
N ASP A 79 11.67 7.70 2.70
CA ASP A 79 12.37 7.04 3.78
C ASP A 79 12.74 5.60 3.40
N PRO A 80 13.96 5.13 3.74
CA PRO A 80 14.38 3.75 3.43
C PRO A 80 13.42 2.69 3.99
N ALA A 81 12.86 2.90 5.18
CA ALA A 81 11.89 2.00 5.78
C ALA A 81 10.58 1.93 4.97
N PHE A 82 10.16 3.04 4.37
CA PHE A 82 8.99 3.07 3.48
C PHE A 82 9.27 2.32 2.18
N HIS A 83 10.45 2.53 1.57
CA HIS A 83 10.86 1.78 0.39
C HIS A 83 10.91 0.27 0.63
N LEU A 84 11.49 -0.19 1.75
CA LEU A 84 11.51 -1.62 2.10
C LEU A 84 10.09 -2.19 2.29
N ALA A 85 9.21 -1.45 2.96
CA ALA A 85 7.81 -1.85 3.08
C ALA A 85 7.14 -1.95 1.70
N ARG A 86 7.40 -0.98 0.81
CA ARG A 86 6.86 -0.97 -0.55
C ARG A 86 7.39 -2.11 -1.42
N VAL A 87 8.66 -2.48 -1.26
CA VAL A 87 9.25 -3.67 -1.90
C VAL A 87 8.48 -4.92 -1.49
N ARG A 88 8.31 -5.15 -0.17
CA ARG A 88 7.57 -6.31 0.36
C ARG A 88 6.16 -6.39 -0.24
N TYR A 89 5.38 -5.31 -0.19
CA TYR A 89 4.01 -5.32 -0.69
C TYR A 89 3.94 -5.48 -2.21
N SER A 90 4.89 -4.88 -2.95
CA SER A 90 4.96 -5.02 -4.40
C SER A 90 5.28 -6.47 -4.81
N LEU A 91 6.22 -7.12 -4.13
CA LEU A 91 6.53 -8.54 -4.35
C LEU A 91 5.34 -9.44 -4.02
N ASN A 92 4.69 -9.25 -2.87
CA ASN A 92 3.49 -10.01 -2.50
C ASN A 92 2.38 -9.89 -3.56
N ARG A 93 2.21 -8.69 -4.12
CA ARG A 93 1.21 -8.46 -5.17
C ARG A 93 1.57 -9.16 -6.48
N LEU A 94 2.84 -9.14 -6.88
CA LEU A 94 3.30 -9.88 -8.05
C LEU A 94 3.10 -11.38 -7.88
N LEU A 95 3.46 -11.93 -6.72
CA LEU A 95 3.22 -13.35 -6.40
C LEU A 95 1.74 -13.71 -6.48
N THR A 96 0.88 -12.86 -5.91
CA THR A 96 -0.58 -13.04 -5.97
C THR A 96 -1.10 -13.02 -7.40
N ALA A 97 -0.58 -12.14 -8.25
CA ALA A 97 -0.98 -12.05 -9.65
C ALA A 97 -0.48 -13.22 -10.51
N ILE A 98 0.70 -13.77 -10.21
CA ILE A 98 1.27 -14.94 -10.91
C ILE A 98 0.50 -16.21 -10.54
N GLY A 99 0.08 -16.36 -9.28
CA GLY A 99 -0.68 -17.52 -8.82
C GLY A 99 -2.16 -17.54 -9.25
N ASP A 100 -2.64 -16.50 -9.94
CA ASP A 100 -4.05 -16.37 -10.34
C ASP A 100 -4.29 -17.01 -11.71
N GLU A 101 -4.67 -18.30 -11.72
CA GLU A 101 -4.92 -19.07 -12.95
C GLU A 101 -6.27 -18.74 -13.62
N ASN A 102 -7.19 -18.05 -12.93
CA ASN A 102 -8.56 -17.80 -13.40
C ASN A 102 -8.73 -16.40 -14.00
N LEU A 103 -8.50 -16.30 -15.31
CA LEU A 103 -8.39 -15.03 -16.05
C LEU A 103 -9.72 -14.35 -16.44
N THR A 104 -10.88 -14.87 -16.02
CA THR A 104 -12.20 -14.51 -16.59
C THR A 104 -12.99 -13.48 -15.77
N ARG A 105 -12.49 -13.01 -14.64
CA ARG A 105 -13.22 -12.09 -13.77
C ARG A 105 -12.76 -10.64 -13.99
N LEU A 106 -13.67 -9.67 -13.83
CA LEU A 106 -13.37 -8.24 -13.98
C LEU A 106 -12.26 -7.77 -13.02
N ASP A 107 -12.10 -8.42 -11.86
CA ASP A 107 -11.01 -8.17 -10.92
C ASP A 107 -9.63 -8.57 -11.49
N THR A 108 -9.55 -9.48 -12.46
CA THR A 108 -8.30 -9.85 -13.14
C THR A 108 -7.67 -8.66 -13.87
N ILE A 109 -8.46 -7.78 -14.50
CA ILE A 109 -7.93 -6.60 -15.20
C ILE A 109 -7.29 -5.62 -14.19
N TYR A 110 -8.00 -5.35 -13.10
CA TYR A 110 -7.49 -4.52 -12.01
C TYR A 110 -6.20 -5.12 -11.43
N ARG A 111 -6.21 -6.41 -11.05
CA ARG A 111 -5.05 -7.11 -10.50
C ARG A 111 -3.84 -7.06 -11.44
N ARG A 112 -4.02 -7.25 -12.74
CA ARG A 112 -2.94 -7.16 -13.74
C ARG A 112 -2.35 -5.75 -13.82
N ARG A 113 -3.19 -4.71 -13.84
CA ARG A 113 -2.72 -3.31 -13.85
C ARG A 113 -1.96 -2.98 -12.58
N SER A 114 -2.49 -3.35 -11.42
CA SER A 114 -1.85 -3.17 -10.13
C SER A 114 -0.51 -3.93 -10.03
N ALA A 115 -0.44 -5.15 -10.55
CA ALA A 115 0.78 -5.94 -10.64
C ALA A 115 1.83 -5.28 -11.54
N LEU A 116 1.42 -4.81 -12.73
CA LEU A 116 2.32 -4.08 -13.65
C LEU A 116 2.87 -2.80 -13.01
N LEU A 117 2.05 -2.07 -12.26
CA LEU A 117 2.47 -0.87 -11.55
C LEU A 117 3.49 -1.20 -10.45
N SER A 118 3.28 -2.29 -9.71
CA SER A 118 4.26 -2.82 -8.74
C SER A 118 5.56 -3.29 -9.41
N TYR A 119 5.48 -3.96 -10.56
CA TYR A 119 6.66 -4.38 -11.34
C TYR A 119 7.49 -3.18 -11.81
N ASN A 120 6.85 -2.20 -12.47
CA ASN A 120 7.53 -1.02 -12.98
C ASN A 120 8.24 -0.24 -11.86
N TRP A 121 7.60 -0.13 -10.70
CA TRP A 121 8.23 0.53 -9.55
C TRP A 121 9.42 -0.25 -9.00
N LEU A 122 9.34 -1.59 -8.93
CA LEU A 122 10.45 -2.43 -8.47
C LEU A 122 11.65 -2.36 -9.41
N VAL A 123 11.43 -2.33 -10.73
CA VAL A 123 12.50 -2.15 -11.73
C VAL A 123 13.18 -0.80 -11.52
N TRP A 124 12.41 0.28 -11.44
CA TRP A 124 12.95 1.61 -11.15
C TRP A 124 13.72 1.65 -9.82
N PHE A 125 13.19 1.00 -8.78
CA PHE A 125 13.84 0.95 -7.47
C PHE A 125 15.18 0.21 -7.57
N ALA A 126 15.23 -0.93 -8.24
CA ALA A 126 16.47 -1.68 -8.45
C ALA A 126 17.49 -0.84 -9.24
N GLU A 127 17.10 -0.21 -10.34
CA GLU A 127 17.98 0.65 -11.14
C GLU A 127 18.55 1.82 -10.35
N LYS A 128 17.72 2.44 -9.49
CA LYS A 128 18.12 3.60 -8.68
C LYS A 128 19.11 3.25 -7.56
N TYR A 129 19.06 2.02 -7.02
CA TYR A 129 19.81 1.63 -5.82
C TYR A 129 20.82 0.49 -6.06
N ALA A 130 20.96 -0.03 -7.28
CA ALA A 130 21.95 -1.04 -7.65
C ALA A 130 23.30 -0.47 -8.14
N GLN A 131 23.49 0.86 -8.01
CA GLN A 131 24.76 1.57 -8.23
C GLN A 131 25.46 1.80 -6.90
#